data_AF-A0A3M7A859-F1
#
_entry.id   AF-A0A3M7A859-F1
#
_cell.length_a   1.000
_cell.length_b   1.000
_cell.length_c   1.000
_cell.angle_alpha   90.00
_cell.angle_beta   90.00
_cell.angle_gamma   90.00
#
_symmetry.space_group_name_H-M   'P 1'
#
loop_
_entity.id
_entity.type
_entity.pdbx_description
1 polymer ?
#
loop_
_entity_poly.entity_id
_entity_poly.type
_entity_poly.pdbx_seq_one_letter_code
_entity_poly.pdbx_strand_id
1 'polypeptide(L)'
;MGLSHEEIDNFFRLYRISGMAHCGVGGISGAGAWMFGQSGAASAASNNIVHNLVNWVENDDAPDTLLGTKFWYDTPSMGIEFERAHCRFPYRTTYQGGDSTLPSSWGCELIEDWQNCAGVECNEDGSFA
;
A
#
# COMPACT_ATOMS: atom_id res chain seq x y z
N MET A 1 -22.15 0.24 7.74
CA MET A 1 -21.98 1.26 8.79
C MET A 1 -22.62 2.60 8.41
N GLY A 2 -22.96 2.85 7.13
CA GLY A 2 -23.60 4.11 6.72
C GLY A 2 -22.66 5.32 6.79
N LEU A 3 -21.34 5.06 6.76
CA LEU A 3 -20.27 6.06 6.87
C LEU A 3 -19.63 6.28 5.49
N SER A 4 -19.14 7.49 5.24
CA SER A 4 -18.28 7.84 4.11
C SER A 4 -16.88 7.22 4.27
N HIS A 5 -16.06 7.24 3.22
CA HIS A 5 -14.67 6.76 3.36
C HIS A 5 -13.89 7.62 4.37
N GLU A 6 -14.07 8.94 4.36
CA GLU A 6 -13.42 9.87 5.29
C GLU A 6 -13.83 9.61 6.74
N GLU A 7 -15.09 9.29 6.98
CA GLU A 7 -15.58 8.94 8.33
C GLU A 7 -14.99 7.62 8.82
N ILE A 8 -14.82 6.64 7.91
CA ILE A 8 -14.20 5.34 8.22
C ILE A 8 -12.71 5.49 8.48
N ASP A 9 -12.01 6.38 7.77
CA ASP A 9 -10.56 6.62 7.90
C ASP A 9 -10.12 7.02 9.32
N ASN A 10 -11.05 7.48 10.15
CA ASN A 10 -10.83 7.80 11.56
C ASN A 10 -10.49 6.56 12.42
N PHE A 11 -10.89 5.36 12.01
CA PHE A 11 -10.66 4.14 12.79
C PHE A 11 -10.27 2.92 11.95
N PHE A 12 -10.46 2.94 10.64
CA PHE A 12 -10.14 1.84 9.74
C PHE A 12 -9.59 2.38 8.42
N ARG A 13 -8.41 1.89 8.02
CA ARG A 13 -7.81 2.18 6.71
C ARG A 13 -7.43 0.87 6.04
N LEU A 14 -7.80 0.72 4.77
CA LEU A 14 -7.41 -0.40 3.92
C LEU A 14 -6.33 0.04 2.95
N TYR A 15 -5.22 -0.68 2.86
CA TYR A 15 -4.16 -0.43 1.87
C TYR A 15 -4.08 -1.58 0.88
N ARG A 16 -4.03 -1.25 -0.40
CA ARG A 16 -3.83 -2.24 -1.47
C ARG A 16 -2.37 -2.20 -1.91
N ILE A 17 -1.67 -3.29 -1.66
CA ILE A 17 -0.22 -3.36 -1.84
C ILE A 17 0.06 -3.86 -3.25
N SER A 18 0.49 -2.97 -4.14
CA SER A 18 0.71 -3.32 -5.54
C SER A 18 1.85 -4.33 -5.69
N GLY A 19 1.58 -5.44 -6.39
CA GLY A 19 2.58 -6.47 -6.70
C GLY A 19 3.01 -7.33 -5.50
N MET A 20 2.22 -7.35 -4.42
CA MET A 20 2.39 -8.28 -3.30
C MET A 20 1.59 -9.57 -3.55
N ALA A 21 2.22 -10.73 -3.37
CA ALA A 21 1.53 -12.02 -3.33
C ALA A 21 0.96 -12.30 -1.92
N HIS A 22 0.34 -13.46 -1.69
CA HIS A 22 -0.28 -13.78 -0.40
C HIS A 22 0.70 -13.68 0.77
N CYS A 23 0.56 -12.61 1.56
CA CYS A 23 1.44 -12.23 2.67
C CYS A 23 2.93 -12.04 2.31
N GLY A 24 3.31 -12.11 1.03
CA GLY A 24 4.70 -12.06 0.58
C GLY A 24 5.58 -13.25 0.99
N VAL A 25 4.99 -14.33 1.52
CA VAL A 25 5.71 -15.52 2.04
C VAL A 25 5.25 -16.80 1.33
N GLY A 26 6.07 -17.86 1.37
CA GLY A 26 5.70 -19.17 0.81
C GLY A 26 6.20 -19.44 -0.62
N GLY A 27 7.25 -18.75 -1.05
CA GLY A 27 7.98 -19.04 -2.30
C GLY A 27 7.74 -18.04 -3.44
N ILE A 28 6.65 -17.28 -3.40
CA ILE A 28 6.40 -16.15 -4.31
C ILE A 28 6.01 -14.95 -3.45
N SER A 29 6.92 -13.99 -3.35
CA SER A 29 6.73 -12.73 -2.62
C SER A 29 5.95 -11.69 -3.43
N GLY A 30 6.13 -11.73 -4.75
CA GLY A 30 5.57 -10.79 -5.71
C GLY A 30 6.62 -9.83 -6.28
N ALA A 31 6.29 -9.20 -7.40
CA ALA A 31 7.20 -8.30 -8.13
C ALA A 31 7.20 -6.86 -7.59
N GLY A 32 6.28 -6.51 -6.69
CA GLY A 32 6.09 -5.15 -6.19
C GLY A 32 6.85 -4.85 -4.90
N ALA A 33 6.74 -3.59 -4.46
CA ALA A 33 7.30 -3.13 -3.19
C ALA A 33 6.44 -3.62 -2.00
N TRP A 34 6.53 -4.92 -1.70
CA TRP A 34 5.61 -5.62 -0.81
C TRP A 34 6.03 -5.62 0.66
N MET A 35 7.28 -5.23 0.98
CA MET A 35 7.75 -5.22 2.35
C MET A 35 7.44 -3.87 3.01
N PHE A 36 6.64 -3.89 4.07
CA PHE A 36 6.25 -2.71 4.84
C PHE A 36 6.24 -2.98 6.35
N GLY A 37 7.08 -3.93 6.80
CA GLY A 37 7.22 -4.32 8.20
C GLY A 37 6.11 -5.22 8.77
N GLN A 38 5.31 -5.86 7.91
CA GLN A 38 4.23 -6.77 8.31
C GLN A 38 4.67 -8.12 8.87
N SER A 39 5.95 -8.47 8.71
CA SER A 39 6.52 -9.74 9.17
C SER A 39 8.00 -9.57 9.50
N GLY A 40 8.60 -10.57 10.15
CA GLY A 40 10.04 -10.58 10.40
C GLY A 40 10.88 -10.48 9.12
N ALA A 41 10.43 -11.10 8.03
CA ALA A 41 11.11 -11.03 6.73
C ALA A 41 11.06 -9.63 6.11
N ALA A 42 10.01 -8.86 6.38
CA ALA A 42 9.82 -7.50 5.89
C ALA A 42 10.30 -6.42 6.88
N SER A 43 10.86 -6.81 8.04
CA SER A 43 11.22 -5.88 9.13
C SER A 43 12.35 -4.92 8.77
N ALA A 44 13.17 -5.25 7.76
CA ALA A 44 14.26 -4.41 7.28
C ALA A 44 13.79 -3.30 6.31
N ALA A 45 12.51 -3.29 5.92
CA ALA A 45 11.96 -2.23 5.09
C ALA A 45 12.06 -0.85 5.78
N SER A 46 12.13 0.20 4.97
CA SER A 46 12.24 1.59 5.47
C SER A 46 11.05 2.01 6.34
N ASN A 47 9.89 1.38 6.13
CA ASN A 47 8.65 1.65 6.83
C ASN A 47 8.10 0.39 7.51
N ASN A 48 7.44 0.56 8.66
CA ASN A 48 6.93 -0.54 9.47
C ASN A 48 5.49 -0.29 9.95
N ILE A 49 4.54 -1.09 9.47
CA ILE A 49 3.11 -0.97 9.81
C ILE A 49 2.82 -1.13 11.30
N VAL A 50 3.60 -1.92 12.04
CA VAL A 50 3.40 -2.07 13.48
C VAL A 50 3.71 -0.75 14.18
N HIS A 51 4.79 -0.07 13.80
CA HIS A 51 5.10 1.26 14.34
C HIS A 51 4.07 2.30 13.91
N ASN A 52 3.60 2.25 12.67
CA ASN A 52 2.56 3.16 12.20
C ASN A 52 1.24 2.99 12.98
N LEU A 53 0.88 1.75 13.31
CA LEU A 53 -0.31 1.48 14.11
C LEU A 53 -0.16 2.00 15.55
N VAL A 54 1.04 1.84 16.15
CA VAL A 54 1.35 2.43 17.46
C VAL A 54 1.23 3.96 17.40
N ASN A 55 1.82 4.60 16.40
CA ASN A 55 1.74 6.05 16.23
C ASN A 55 0.30 6.54 16.03
N TRP A 56 -0.51 5.81 15.27
CA TRP A 56 -1.92 6.14 15.13
C TRP A 56 -2.64 6.07 16.48
N VAL A 57 -2.47 4.98 17.23
CA VAL A 57 -3.17 4.79 18.52
C VAL A 57 -2.69 5.78 19.59
N GLU A 58 -1.38 6.05 19.65
CA GLU A 58 -0.78 6.84 20.73
C GLU A 58 -0.72 8.35 20.42
N ASN A 59 -0.63 8.74 19.15
CA ASN A 59 -0.37 10.12 18.72
C ASN A 59 -1.41 10.66 17.73
N ASP A 60 -2.46 9.90 17.42
CA ASP A 60 -3.48 10.25 16.41
C ASP A 60 -2.88 10.48 15.00
N ASP A 61 -1.72 9.86 14.72
CA ASP A 61 -0.99 9.99 13.47
C ASP A 61 -1.22 8.77 12.56
N ALA A 62 -2.35 8.80 11.85
CA ALA A 62 -2.74 7.75 10.93
C ALA A 62 -2.10 7.95 9.53
N PRO A 63 -1.39 6.96 8.97
CA PRO A 63 -0.68 7.16 7.71
C PRO A 63 -1.62 7.24 6.51
N ASP A 64 -1.49 8.25 5.64
CA ASP A 64 -2.29 8.32 4.40
C ASP A 64 -1.82 7.33 3.32
N THR A 65 -0.55 6.96 3.37
CA THR A 65 0.06 5.96 2.50
C THR A 65 0.90 4.99 3.30
N LEU A 66 1.08 3.79 2.76
CA LEU A 66 1.96 2.79 3.33
C LEU A 66 3.16 2.61 2.40
N LEU A 67 4.31 3.14 2.79
CA LEU A 67 5.54 2.93 2.03
C LEU A 67 5.93 1.46 2.08
N GLY A 68 6.04 0.85 0.91
CA GLY A 68 6.60 -0.48 0.73
C GLY A 68 7.96 -0.40 0.06
N THR A 69 8.78 -1.42 0.31
CA THR A 69 10.13 -1.58 -0.23
C THR A 69 10.22 -2.89 -1.02
N LYS A 70 10.91 -2.85 -2.16
CA LYS A 70 11.42 -4.04 -2.87
C LYS A 70 12.94 -4.02 -2.73
N PHE A 71 13.52 -5.09 -2.20
CA PHE A 71 14.97 -5.29 -2.23
C PHE A 71 15.35 -6.15 -3.42
N TRP A 72 16.58 -6.01 -3.90
CA TRP A 72 17.13 -6.92 -4.90
C TRP A 72 17.03 -8.37 -4.40
N TYR A 73 16.32 -9.20 -5.17
CA TYR A 73 16.02 -10.60 -4.83
C TYR A 73 15.38 -10.78 -3.44
N ASP A 74 14.62 -9.79 -2.97
CA ASP A 74 14.04 -9.77 -1.61
C ASP A 74 15.07 -9.95 -0.49
N THR A 75 16.33 -9.56 -0.75
CA THR A 75 17.46 -9.71 0.18
C THR A 75 17.91 -8.34 0.68
N PRO A 76 17.64 -7.96 1.95
CA PRO A 76 17.94 -6.62 2.45
C PRO A 76 19.41 -6.20 2.32
N SER A 77 20.35 -7.14 2.46
CA SER A 77 21.79 -6.87 2.31
C SER A 77 22.21 -6.51 0.89
N MET A 78 21.37 -6.75 -0.12
CA MET A 78 21.62 -6.37 -1.51
C MET A 78 21.10 -4.97 -1.87
N GLY A 79 20.49 -4.28 -0.90
CA GLY A 79 19.99 -2.92 -1.08
C GLY A 79 18.61 -2.86 -1.73
N ILE A 80 18.03 -1.66 -1.68
CA ILE A 80 16.71 -1.34 -2.20
C ILE A 80 16.76 -1.33 -3.73
N GLU A 81 15.85 -2.06 -4.37
CA GLU A 81 15.62 -2.02 -5.80
C GLU A 81 14.71 -0.85 -6.16
N PHE A 82 13.58 -0.73 -5.46
CA PHE A 82 12.67 0.42 -5.56
C PHE A 82 11.72 0.49 -4.36
N GLU A 83 11.05 1.64 -4.21
CA GLU A 83 10.03 1.85 -3.17
C GLU A 83 8.75 2.42 -3.77
N ARG A 84 7.63 2.22 -3.07
CA ARG A 84 6.33 2.76 -3.48
C ARG A 84 5.45 3.08 -2.29
N ALA A 85 4.89 4.28 -2.28
CA ALA A 85 3.84 4.65 -1.34
C ALA A 85 2.50 4.06 -1.82
N HIS A 86 2.02 3.02 -1.13
CA HIS A 86 0.73 2.41 -1.44
C HIS A 86 -0.40 3.24 -0.85
N CYS A 87 -1.33 3.69 -1.68
CA CYS A 87 -2.43 4.53 -1.24
C CYS A 87 -3.45 3.74 -0.42
N ARG A 88 -4.03 4.40 0.58
CA ARG A 88 -5.23 3.90 1.23
C ARG A 88 -6.40 3.89 0.26
N PHE A 89 -7.21 2.85 0.30
CA PHE A 89 -8.46 2.77 -0.45
C PHE A 89 -9.45 3.84 0.09
N PRO A 90 -10.25 4.50 -0.75
CA PRO A 90 -10.51 4.24 -2.18
C PRO A 90 -9.53 4.91 -3.16
N TYR A 91 -8.39 5.40 -2.71
CA TYR A 91 -7.40 5.94 -3.63
C TYR A 91 -6.61 4.82 -4.33
N ARG A 92 -6.20 5.08 -5.57
CA ARG A 92 -5.33 4.24 -6.39
C ARG A 92 -3.93 4.85 -6.44
N THR A 93 -2.91 4.01 -6.31
CA THR A 93 -1.53 4.40 -6.55
C THR A 93 -1.31 4.55 -8.06
N THR A 94 -1.29 5.77 -8.56
CA THR A 94 -1.19 6.11 -9.99
C THR A 94 0.19 6.69 -10.31
N TYR A 95 0.81 6.24 -11.40
CA TYR A 95 2.08 6.81 -11.89
C TYR A 95 1.84 8.20 -12.46
N GLN A 96 2.62 9.19 -12.00
CA GLN A 96 2.50 10.59 -12.40
C GLN A 96 3.62 11.05 -13.34
N GLY A 97 4.65 10.24 -13.53
CA GLY A 97 5.80 10.54 -14.40
C GLY A 97 7.14 10.51 -13.68
N GLY A 98 8.24 10.47 -14.44
CA GLY A 98 9.61 10.44 -13.91
C GLY A 98 10.22 9.04 -13.85
N ASP A 99 10.89 8.73 -12.74
CA ASP A 99 11.50 7.42 -12.50
C ASP A 99 10.54 6.55 -11.69
N SER A 100 10.02 5.49 -12.31
CA SER A 100 9.03 4.60 -11.69
C SER A 100 9.53 3.86 -10.44
N THR A 101 10.84 3.86 -10.20
CA THR A 101 11.46 3.27 -9.00
C THR A 101 11.39 4.19 -7.77
N LEU A 102 11.10 5.48 -7.97
CA LEU A 102 11.04 6.47 -6.91
C LEU A 102 9.60 6.66 -6.41
N PRO A 103 9.34 6.70 -5.09
CA PRO A 103 8.01 6.99 -4.54
C PRO A 103 7.41 8.30 -5.05
N SER A 104 8.24 9.32 -5.29
CA SER A 104 7.81 10.65 -5.76
C SER A 104 7.22 10.66 -7.17
N SER A 105 7.42 9.59 -7.94
CA SER A 105 6.85 9.43 -9.28
C SER A 105 5.43 8.85 -9.27
N TRP A 106 4.89 8.58 -8.09
CA TRP A 106 3.55 8.02 -7.88
C TRP A 106 2.75 8.95 -6.97
N GLY A 107 1.43 8.94 -7.14
CA GLY A 107 0.51 9.66 -6.26
C GLY A 107 -0.80 8.92 -6.07
N CYS A 108 -1.62 9.44 -5.16
CA CYS A 108 -2.91 8.87 -4.82
C CYS A 108 -4.03 9.58 -5.57
N GLU A 109 -4.73 8.84 -6.44
CA GLU A 109 -5.85 9.32 -7.23
C GLU A 109 -7.14 8.68 -6.69
N LEU A 110 -8.16 9.49 -6.40
CA LEU A 110 -9.44 8.98 -5.90
C LEU A 110 -10.11 8.13 -6.99
N ILE A 111 -10.56 6.92 -6.64
CA ILE A 111 -11.42 6.15 -7.53
C ILE A 111 -12.85 6.67 -7.36
N GLU A 112 -13.33 7.38 -8.38
CA GLU A 112 -14.72 7.82 -8.44
C GLU A 112 -15.67 6.63 -8.44
N ASP A 113 -16.82 6.79 -7.79
CA ASP A 113 -17.89 5.80 -7.72
C ASP A 113 -17.46 4.41 -7.17
N TRP A 114 -16.33 4.29 -6.46
CA TRP A 114 -15.79 3.03 -5.93
C TRP A 114 -16.80 2.18 -5.14
N GLN A 115 -17.84 2.80 -4.58
CA GLN A 115 -18.93 2.13 -3.85
C GLN A 115 -19.79 1.25 -4.77
N ASN A 116 -19.94 1.65 -6.03
CA ASN A 116 -20.71 0.90 -7.01
C ASN A 116 -19.97 -0.35 -7.50
N CYS A 117 -18.68 -0.52 -7.16
CA CYS A 117 -17.91 -1.71 -7.49
C CYS A 117 -18.32 -2.95 -6.70
N ALA A 118 -19.11 -2.79 -5.63
CA ALA A 118 -19.68 -3.91 -4.90
C ALA A 118 -20.91 -4.48 -5.66
N GLY A 119 -20.67 -5.38 -6.62
CA GLY A 119 -21.74 -6.14 -7.31
C GLY A 119 -21.67 -6.16 -8.85
N VAL A 120 -20.68 -5.53 -9.46
CA VAL A 120 -20.39 -5.55 -10.91
C VAL A 120 -18.94 -5.97 -11.16
N GLU A 121 -18.60 -6.37 -12.39
CA GLU A 121 -17.20 -6.63 -12.76
C GLU A 121 -16.40 -5.34 -12.67
N CYS A 122 -15.47 -5.29 -11.72
CA CYS A 122 -14.48 -4.23 -11.59
C CYS A 122 -13.10 -4.73 -11.98
N ASN A 123 -12.28 -3.81 -12.47
CA ASN A 123 -10.87 -4.08 -12.67
C ASN A 123 -10.20 -4.40 -11.32
N GLU A 124 -9.06 -5.10 -11.34
CA GLU A 124 -8.31 -5.45 -10.11
C GLU A 124 -7.92 -4.22 -9.27
N ASP A 125 -7.85 -3.05 -9.91
CA ASP A 125 -7.56 -1.77 -9.28
C ASP A 125 -8.81 -1.07 -8.73
N GLY A 126 -9.97 -1.72 -8.71
CA GLY A 126 -11.22 -1.21 -8.15
C GLY A 126 -11.91 -0.13 -8.99
N SER A 127 -11.41 0.16 -10.18
CA SER A 127 -12.11 1.00 -11.16
C SER A 127 -13.18 0.21 -11.93
N PHE A 128 -14.16 0.91 -12.48
CA PHE A 128 -15.11 0.32 -13.43
C PHE A 128 -14.40 -0.02 -14.74
N ALA A 129 -14.82 -1.14 -15.34
CA ALA A 129 -14.47 -1.52 -16.70
C ALA A 129 -15.19 -0.67 -17.75
#